data_AF-A0A4W3ITF0-F1
#
_entry.id   AF-A0A4W3ITF0-F1
#
_cell.length_a   1.000
_cell.length_b   1.000
_cell.length_c   1.000
_cell.angle_alpha   90.00
_cell.angle_beta   90.00
_cell.angle_gamma   90.00
#
_symmetry.space_group_name_H-M   'P 1'
#
loop_
_entity.id
_entity.type
_entity.pdbx_description
1 polymer ?
#
loop_
_entity_poly.entity_id
_entity_poly.type
_entity_poly.pdbx_seq_one_letter_code
_entity_poly.pdbx_strand_id
1 'polypeptide(L)'
;MEDCVQLTVGMKTKERHLFLFSDMLVIAKSKSASSFRLKRRINMCELWTALCTEEISEVCVDQERSIVIGWPIINCVVTFK
;
A
#
# COMPACT_ATOMS: atom_id res chain seq x y z
N MET A 1 16.98 -8.32 1.62
CA MET A 1 16.46 -6.95 1.74
C MET A 1 14.98 -7.08 1.48
N GLU A 2 14.16 -7.11 2.53
CA GLU A 2 12.71 -7.20 2.34
C GLU A 2 12.20 -5.79 2.07
N ASP A 3 11.89 -5.51 0.82
CA ASP A 3 11.62 -4.14 0.37
C ASP A 3 10.31 -3.63 0.98
N CYS A 4 10.40 -2.49 1.65
CA CYS A 4 9.27 -1.79 2.24
C CYS A 4 8.74 -0.73 1.26
N VAL A 5 7.43 -0.51 1.29
CA VAL A 5 6.75 0.51 0.49
C VAL A 5 6.30 1.67 1.37
N GLN A 6 6.15 2.84 0.78
CA GLN A 6 5.50 3.97 1.43
C GLN A 6 3.99 3.92 1.15
N LEU A 7 3.20 3.83 2.21
CA LEU A 7 1.73 3.81 2.14
C LEU A 7 1.17 5.16 2.60
N THR A 8 0.52 5.89 1.71
CA THR A 8 -0.04 7.22 1.97
C THR A 8 -1.57 7.19 1.96
N VAL A 9 -2.18 7.54 3.09
CA VAL A 9 -3.64 7.68 3.24
C VAL A 9 -3.94 9.14 3.63
N GLY A 10 -4.60 9.89 2.76
CA GLY A 10 -4.71 11.34 2.90
C GLY A 10 -3.32 11.97 3.04
N MET A 11 -3.11 12.77 4.09
CA MET A 11 -1.81 13.41 4.37
C MET A 11 -0.84 12.55 5.22
N LYS A 12 -1.13 11.27 5.45
CA LYS A 12 -0.35 10.41 6.36
C LYS A 12 0.38 9.31 5.60
N THR A 13 1.70 9.43 5.50
CA THR A 13 2.59 8.42 4.92
C THR A 13 3.20 7.52 5.98
N LYS A 14 3.26 6.20 5.72
CA LYS A 14 3.83 5.21 6.63
C LYS A 14 4.54 4.10 5.87
N GLU A 15 5.71 3.69 6.33
CA GLU A 15 6.42 2.53 5.76
C GLU A 15 5.75 1.21 6.14
N ARG A 16 5.50 0.37 5.14
CA ARG A 16 4.79 -0.90 5.28
C ARG A 16 5.42 -1.99 4.43
N HIS A 17 5.13 -3.23 4.80
CA HIS A 17 5.37 -4.39 3.97
C HIS A 17 4.03 -4.87 3.42
N LEU A 18 4.03 -5.24 2.15
CA LEU A 18 2.89 -5.83 1.48
C LEU A 18 3.19 -7.29 1.20
N PHE A 19 2.32 -8.18 1.64
CA PHE A 19 2.38 -9.60 1.32
C PHE A 19 1.13 -9.94 0.51
N LEU A 20 1.34 -10.31 -0.75
CA LEU A 20 0.28 -10.74 -1.64
C LEU A 20 0.16 -12.26 -1.58
N PHE A 21 -1.02 -12.73 -1.18
CA PHE A 21 -1.41 -14.13 -1.21
C PHE A 21 -2.48 -14.31 -2.30
N SER A 22 -2.81 -15.55 -2.63
CA SER A 22 -3.78 -15.88 -3.69
C SER A 22 -5.17 -15.28 -3.45
N ASP A 23 -5.58 -15.12 -2.19
CA ASP A 23 -6.92 -14.65 -1.79
C ASP A 23 -6.91 -13.35 -0.98
N MET A 24 -5.73 -12.84 -0.61
CA MET A 24 -5.62 -11.66 0.24
C MET A 24 -4.36 -10.82 0.02
N LEU A 25 -4.48 -9.53 0.28
CA LEU A 25 -3.36 -8.62 0.49
C LEU A 25 -3.19 -8.33 1.98
N VAL A 26 -1.99 -8.53 2.51
CA VAL A 26 -1.64 -8.24 3.90
C VAL A 26 -0.71 -7.04 3.97
N ILE A 27 -1.12 -6.03 4.72
CA ILE A 27 -0.32 -4.85 5.05
C ILE A 27 0.22 -5.03 6.46
N ALA A 28 1.55 -4.98 6.61
CA ALA A 28 2.19 -5.14 7.92
C ALA A 28 3.24 -4.06 8.19
N LYS A 29 3.59 -3.89 9.47
CA LYS A 29 4.70 -3.05 9.92
C LYS A 29 5.77 -3.96 10.53
N SER A 30 7.02 -3.82 10.10
CA SER A 30 8.14 -4.50 10.76
C SER A 30 8.22 -4.11 12.24
N LYS A 31 8.44 -5.11 13.10
CA LYS A 31 8.71 -4.95 14.54
C LYS A 31 10.17 -5.28 14.86
N SER A 32 10.68 -6.33 14.24
CA SER A 32 12.08 -6.78 14.29
C SER A 32 12.46 -7.37 12.93
N ALA A 33 13.71 -7.78 12.76
CA ALA A 33 14.21 -8.36 11.51
C ALA A 33 13.44 -9.60 11.02
N SER A 34 12.71 -10.30 11.90
CA SER A 34 11.96 -11.52 11.56
C SER A 34 10.50 -11.49 12.04
N SER A 35 9.99 -10.33 12.46
CA SER A 35 8.61 -10.24 12.96
C SER A 35 7.87 -9.02 12.46
N PHE A 36 6.61 -9.26 12.11
CA PHE A 36 5.71 -8.26 11.57
C PHE A 36 4.48 -8.09 12.47
N ARG A 37 4.03 -6.85 12.59
CA ARG A 37 2.71 -6.53 13.14
C ARG A 37 1.73 -6.36 11.99
N LEU A 38 0.70 -7.20 11.96
CA LEU A 38 -0.43 -7.04 11.06
C LEU A 38 -1.07 -5.65 11.25
N LYS A 39 -1.27 -4.93 10.15
CA LYS A 39 -1.99 -3.66 10.09
C LYS A 39 -3.31 -3.80 9.35
N ARG A 40 -3.33 -4.63 8.30
CA ARG A 40 -4.55 -4.93 7.56
C ARG A 40 -4.43 -6.26 6.83
N ARG A 41 -5.56 -6.95 6.73
CA ARG A 41 -5.81 -8.06 5.81
C ARG A 41 -6.97 -7.61 4.92
N ILE A 42 -6.82 -7.69 3.62
CA ILE A 42 -7.79 -7.26 2.62
C ILE A 42 -8.09 -8.47 1.74
N ASN A 43 -9.35 -8.81 1.56
CA ASN A 43 -9.72 -9.88 0.63
C ASN A 43 -9.48 -9.40 -0.81
N MET A 44 -8.94 -10.26 -1.68
CA MET A 44 -8.73 -9.90 -3.08
C MET A 44 -10.02 -9.52 -3.81
N CYS A 45 -11.18 -10.06 -3.42
CA CYS A 45 -12.48 -9.68 -3.97
C CYS A 45 -12.93 -8.25 -3.62
N GLU A 46 -12.33 -7.66 -2.59
CA GLU A 46 -12.61 -6.30 -2.14
C GLU A 46 -11.55 -5.30 -2.62
N LEU A 47 -10.43 -5.80 -3.12
CA LEU A 47 -9.29 -5.00 -3.54
C LEU A 47 -9.47 -4.54 -4.99
N TRP A 48 -9.19 -3.27 -5.23
CA TRP A 48 -9.02 -2.73 -6.58
C TRP A 48 -7.74 -1.90 -6.64
N THR A 49 -7.23 -1.72 -7.86
CA THR A 49 -6.01 -0.96 -8.12
C THR A 49 -6.22 0.03 -9.26
N ALA A 50 -5.47 1.11 -9.24
CA ALA A 50 -5.38 2.07 -10.33
C ALA A 50 -3.95 2.59 -10.45
N LEU A 51 -3.58 3.05 -11.65
CA LEU A 51 -2.31 3.74 -11.85
C LEU A 51 -2.40 5.15 -11.25
N CYS A 52 -1.28 5.67 -10.74
CA CYS A 52 -1.21 7.04 -10.28
C CYS A 52 -1.12 7.98 -11.49
N THR A 53 -2.17 8.75 -11.75
CA THR A 53 -2.16 9.81 -12.77
C THR A 53 -2.18 11.19 -12.10
N GLU A 54 -1.79 12.24 -12.83
CA GLU A 54 -1.77 13.63 -12.33
C GLU A 54 -3.12 14.08 -11.73
N GLU A 55 -4.23 13.52 -12.23
CA GLU A 55 -5.59 13.88 -11.80
C GLU A 55 -6.01 13.24 -10.47
N ILE A 56 -5.32 12.18 -10.02
CA ILE A 56 -5.75 11.36 -8.88
C ILE A 56 -5.03 11.76 -7.58
N SER A 57 -3.88 12.43 -7.67
CA SER A 57 -3.07 12.79 -6.51
C SER A 57 -2.75 14.29 -6.44
N GLU A 58 -3.30 14.98 -5.44
CA GLU A 58 -2.83 16.32 -5.03
C GLU A 58 -1.39 16.28 -4.47
N VAL A 59 -0.90 15.08 -4.15
CA VAL A 59 0.45 14.83 -3.65
C VAL A 59 1.35 14.54 -4.83
N CYS A 60 2.48 15.26 -4.94
CA CYS A 60 3.52 14.98 -5.92
C CYS A 60 4.13 13.61 -5.64
N VAL A 61 3.68 12.59 -6.36
CA VAL A 61 4.10 11.20 -6.20
C VAL A 61 4.79 10.76 -7.49
N ASP A 62 5.88 10.00 -7.37
CA ASP A 62 6.53 9.34 -8.51
C ASP A 62 5.53 8.36 -9.16
N GLN A 63 4.97 8.75 -10.30
CA GLN A 63 3.91 8.02 -10.98
C GLN A 63 4.37 6.67 -11.51
N GLU A 64 5.64 6.54 -11.89
CA GLU A 64 6.19 5.28 -12.40
C GLU A 64 6.37 4.25 -11.29
N ARG A 65 6.58 4.73 -10.06
CA ARG A 65 6.78 3.87 -8.89
C ARG A 65 5.55 3.78 -7.98
N SER A 66 4.40 4.30 -8.40
CA SER A 66 3.25 4.40 -7.52
C SER A 66 1.96 3.88 -8.12
N ILE A 67 1.21 3.18 -7.28
CA ILE A 67 -0.13 2.69 -7.60
C ILE A 67 -1.10 3.14 -6.52
N VAL A 68 -2.34 3.38 -6.91
CA VAL A 68 -3.44 3.50 -5.97
C VAL A 68 -3.98 2.11 -5.73
N ILE A 69 -4.15 1.76 -4.47
CA ILE A 69 -4.92 0.59 -4.07
C ILE A 69 -6.11 1.05 -3.22
N GLY A 70 -7.24 0.39 -3.38
CA GLY A 70 -8.44 0.68 -2.65
C GLY A 70 -9.20 -0.57 -2.26
N TRP A 71 -9.95 -0.46 -1.17
CA TRP A 71 -10.85 -1.49 -0.66
C TRP A 71 -11.94 -0.78 0.16
N PRO A 72 -13.16 -1.33 0.18
CA PRO A 72 -14.45 -0.64 0.21
C PRO A 72 -14.48 0.89 0.27
N ILE A 73 -14.06 1.50 1.38
CA ILE A 73 -14.14 2.95 1.62
C ILE A 73 -12.77 3.61 1.85
N ILE A 74 -11.68 2.89 1.61
CA ILE A 74 -10.33 3.33 1.91
C ILE A 74 -9.46 3.19 0.67
N ASN A 75 -8.90 4.32 0.26
CA ASN A 75 -7.91 4.39 -0.81
C ASN A 75 -6.58 4.84 -0.23
N CYS A 76 -5.51 4.34 -0.80
CA CYS A 76 -4.17 4.80 -0.47
C CYS A 76 -3.24 4.68 -1.66
N VAL A 77 -2.25 5.55 -1.68
CA VAL A 77 -1.15 5.49 -2.63
C VAL A 77 -0.06 4.61 -2.04
N VAL A 78 0.39 3.64 -2.82
CA VAL A 78 1.56 2.80 -2.53
C VAL A 78 2.68 3.27 -3.44
N THR A 79 3.78 3.73 -2.86
CA THR A 79 5.00 4.11 -3.58
C THR A 79 6.10 3.11 -3.27
N PHE A 80 6.63 2.46 -4.31
CA PHE A 80 7.75 1.52 -4.24
C PHE A 80 9.07 2.29 -4.30
N LYS A 81 10.07 1.86 -3.53
CA LYS A 81 11.40 2.49 -3.50
C LYS A 81 12.32 1.84 -4.52
#